data_AF-I7FBR2-F1
#
_entry.id   AF-I7FBR2-F1
#
_cell.length_a   1.000
_cell.length_b   1.000
_cell.length_c   1.000
_cell.angle_alpha   90.00
_cell.angle_beta   90.00
_cell.angle_gamma   90.00
#
_symmetry.space_group_name_H-M   'P 1'
#
loop_
_entity.id
_entity.type
_entity.pdbx_description
1 polymer ?
#
loop_
_entity_poly.entity_id
_entity_poly.type
_entity_poly.pdbx_seq_one_letter_code
_entity_poly.pdbx_strand_id
1 'polypeptide(L)'
;MIADSVDAAQFAARLEVVAEFAARRLAAVVGTNMTIAVAWGATVEAVSRHLIFSPTRGARVVQLNGSASASASNILNAGQLLDRFARAFSASAHHFPAPAFFDSATTREAMWQERSIQRVLGIRRNADVALFSVGALDNDVPDHLYRSGYLDAVDLQELRRDGIVGHIGSVFLRADGTSDGIAINRRSTGMPLSELRSVRTRILVASGPAKTAAVLAALRAGAATDLVLDEITAQALLDA
;
A
#
# COMPACT_ATOMS: atom_id res chain seq x y z
N MET A 1 15.58 -24.89 -19.41
CA MET A 1 14.73 -23.73 -19.09
C MET A 1 14.62 -23.68 -17.55
N ILE A 2 15.49 -22.91 -16.90
CA ILE A 2 15.66 -22.82 -15.42
C ILE A 2 15.78 -21.33 -14.98
N ALA A 3 15.65 -20.37 -15.90
CA ALA A 3 15.87 -18.94 -15.61
C ALA A 3 14.75 -18.33 -14.72
N ASP A 4 13.49 -18.65 -14.98
CA ASP A 4 12.35 -18.04 -14.26
C ASP A 4 12.34 -18.31 -12.75
N SER A 5 12.80 -19.50 -12.31
CA SER A 5 12.81 -19.85 -10.90
C SER A 5 13.96 -19.19 -10.13
N VAL A 6 15.11 -18.97 -10.78
CA VAL A 6 16.27 -18.30 -10.19
C VAL A 6 16.01 -16.80 -10.06
N ASP A 7 15.43 -16.17 -11.09
CA ASP A 7 15.08 -14.75 -11.05
C ASP A 7 13.99 -14.45 -10.01
N ALA A 8 13.00 -15.33 -9.88
CA ALA A 8 11.98 -15.22 -8.83
C ALA A 8 12.58 -15.38 -7.41
N ALA A 9 13.51 -16.33 -7.22
CA ALA A 9 14.17 -16.54 -5.93
C ALA A 9 15.05 -15.34 -5.55
N GLN A 10 15.81 -14.79 -6.49
CA GLN A 10 16.61 -13.58 -6.26
C GLN A 10 15.74 -12.36 -5.97
N PHE A 11 14.63 -12.19 -6.68
CA PHE A 11 13.66 -11.14 -6.39
C PHE A 11 13.09 -11.26 -4.98
N ALA A 12 12.66 -12.47 -4.59
CA ALA A 12 12.17 -12.72 -3.24
C ALA A 12 13.22 -12.40 -2.18
N ALA A 13 14.47 -12.85 -2.37
CA ALA A 13 15.57 -12.56 -1.43
C ALA A 13 15.84 -11.05 -1.27
N ARG A 14 15.82 -10.29 -2.39
CA ARG A 14 15.96 -8.82 -2.35
C ARG A 14 14.82 -8.18 -1.55
N LEU A 15 13.58 -8.62 -1.80
CA LEU A 15 12.41 -8.11 -1.08
C LEU A 15 12.50 -8.39 0.43
N GLU A 16 13.01 -9.54 0.87
CA GLU A 16 13.20 -9.84 2.30
C GLU A 16 14.18 -8.88 2.96
N VAL A 17 15.31 -8.56 2.33
CA VAL A 17 16.29 -7.60 2.85
C VAL A 17 15.66 -6.21 2.97
N VAL A 18 15.00 -5.74 1.92
CA VAL A 18 14.28 -4.45 1.92
C VAL A 18 13.21 -4.42 3.02
N ALA A 19 12.50 -5.52 3.21
CA ALA A 19 11.48 -5.66 4.24
C ALA A 19 12.06 -5.58 5.66
N GLU A 20 13.22 -6.18 5.91
CA GLU A 20 13.93 -6.08 7.19
C GLU A 20 14.34 -4.63 7.52
N PHE A 21 14.90 -3.91 6.54
CA PHE A 21 15.24 -2.49 6.72
C PHE A 21 14.00 -1.63 6.99
N ALA A 22 12.90 -1.88 6.29
CA ALA A 22 11.64 -1.19 6.54
C ALA A 22 11.08 -1.48 7.94
N ALA A 23 11.18 -2.72 8.43
CA ALA A 23 10.77 -3.08 9.78
C ALA A 23 11.61 -2.38 10.86
N ARG A 24 12.93 -2.28 10.67
CA ARG A 24 13.82 -1.48 11.54
C ARG A 24 13.46 0.00 11.53
N ARG A 25 13.19 0.56 10.34
CA ARG A 25 12.78 1.96 10.22
C ARG A 25 11.46 2.21 10.97
N LEU A 26 10.48 1.32 10.81
CA LEU A 26 9.22 1.41 11.52
C LEU A 26 9.40 1.36 13.04
N ALA A 27 10.20 0.41 13.55
CA ALA A 27 10.50 0.31 14.97
C ALA A 27 11.19 1.57 15.54
N ALA A 28 12.00 2.26 14.73
CA ALA A 28 12.69 3.48 15.13
C ALA A 28 11.79 4.73 15.19
N VAL A 29 10.65 4.74 14.49
CA VAL A 29 9.78 5.92 14.40
C VAL A 29 8.46 5.78 15.15
N VAL A 30 8.03 4.56 15.45
CA VAL A 30 6.78 4.29 16.17
C VAL A 30 6.96 4.50 17.66
N GLY A 31 6.06 5.29 18.25
CA GLY A 31 6.04 5.60 19.68
C GLY A 31 4.67 5.43 20.34
N THR A 32 4.62 5.79 21.61
CA THR A 32 3.39 5.77 22.43
C THR A 32 2.35 6.77 21.90
N ASN A 33 1.07 6.39 21.98
CA ASN A 33 -0.10 7.13 21.51
C ASN A 33 -0.12 7.45 20.00
N MET A 34 0.77 6.83 19.20
CA MET A 34 0.80 7.04 17.76
C MET A 34 -0.18 6.13 17.02
N THR A 35 -0.64 6.59 15.86
CA THR A 35 -1.45 5.82 14.92
C THR A 35 -0.63 5.45 13.69
N ILE A 36 -0.62 4.16 13.37
CA ILE A 36 0.14 3.57 12.27
C ILE A 36 -0.86 3.13 11.20
N ALA A 37 -0.90 3.82 10.07
CA ALA A 37 -1.68 3.40 8.91
C ALA A 37 -0.88 2.40 8.06
N VAL A 38 -1.44 1.21 7.81
CA VAL A 38 -0.76 0.13 7.10
C VAL A 38 -1.58 -0.28 5.88
N ALA A 39 -1.00 -0.17 4.69
CA ALA A 39 -1.55 -0.79 3.49
C ALA A 39 -1.24 -2.29 3.48
N TRP A 40 -2.08 -3.10 2.82
CA TRP A 40 -1.76 -4.52 2.59
C TRP A 40 -1.21 -4.74 1.18
N GLY A 41 -0.52 -5.86 0.99
CA GLY A 41 0.10 -6.26 -0.28
C GLY A 41 1.34 -7.10 -0.03
N ALA A 42 1.87 -7.76 -1.06
CA ALA A 42 3.00 -8.69 -0.93
C ALA A 42 4.23 -8.06 -0.25
N THR A 43 4.54 -6.79 -0.55
CA THR A 43 5.67 -6.07 0.06
C THR A 43 5.44 -5.79 1.54
N VAL A 44 4.26 -5.33 1.95
CA VAL A 44 3.97 -5.06 3.37
C VAL A 44 3.81 -6.35 4.18
N GLU A 45 3.30 -7.41 3.54
CA GLU A 45 3.30 -8.76 4.09
C GLU A 45 4.74 -9.24 4.36
N ALA A 46 5.70 -8.97 3.48
CA ALA A 46 7.12 -9.24 3.74
C ALA A 46 7.63 -8.44 4.95
N VAL A 47 7.36 -7.13 5.02
CA VAL A 47 7.73 -6.30 6.19
C VAL A 47 7.18 -6.88 7.50
N SER A 48 5.93 -7.36 7.48
CA SER A 48 5.27 -7.89 8.67
C SER A 48 5.95 -9.13 9.28
N ARG A 49 6.73 -9.88 8.49
CA ARG A 49 7.50 -11.04 8.96
C ARG A 49 8.77 -10.65 9.71
N HIS A 50 9.26 -9.43 9.49
CA HIS A 50 10.50 -8.91 10.09
C HIS A 50 10.26 -7.88 11.20
N LEU A 51 9.00 -7.69 11.61
CA LEU A 51 8.66 -6.71 12.64
C LEU A 51 9.40 -7.00 13.95
N ILE A 52 10.04 -5.96 14.47
CA ILE A 52 10.75 -6.02 15.74
C ILE A 52 9.76 -5.73 16.85
N PHE A 53 9.66 -6.61 17.83
CA PHE A 53 8.84 -6.40 19.01
C PHE A 53 9.32 -5.15 19.77
N SER A 54 8.50 -4.10 19.72
CA SER A 54 8.76 -2.76 20.22
C SER A 54 7.50 -2.24 20.92
N PRO A 55 7.17 -2.75 22.12
CA PRO A 55 5.90 -2.48 22.76
C PRO A 55 5.73 -0.99 23.09
N THR A 56 4.54 -0.48 22.85
CA THR A 56 4.17 0.92 23.12
C THR A 56 2.94 0.98 24.03
N ARG A 57 2.52 2.18 24.45
CA ARG A 57 1.26 2.38 25.14
C ARG A 57 0.31 3.17 24.25
N GLY A 58 -0.95 2.77 24.17
CA GLY A 58 -2.00 3.54 23.48
C GLY A 58 -1.80 3.71 21.96
N ALA A 59 -0.83 3.03 21.35
CA ALA A 59 -0.68 3.06 19.91
C ALA A 59 -1.80 2.29 19.22
N ARG A 60 -2.07 2.65 17.98
CA ARG A 60 -3.14 2.08 17.14
C ARG A 60 -2.55 1.69 15.81
N VAL A 61 -2.95 0.54 15.29
CA VAL A 61 -2.68 0.15 13.90
C VAL A 61 -4.00 0.18 13.16
N VAL A 62 -4.06 0.92 12.05
CA VAL A 62 -5.27 1.07 11.23
C VAL A 62 -4.99 0.70 9.79
N GLN A 63 -5.94 0.02 9.18
CA GLN A 63 -5.82 -0.38 7.77
C GLN A 63 -5.98 0.86 6.85
N LEU A 64 -5.05 1.04 5.91
CA LEU A 64 -5.00 2.21 5.02
C LEU A 64 -6.06 2.16 3.92
N ASN A 65 -6.30 0.97 3.36
CA ASN A 65 -7.23 0.68 2.27
C ASN A 65 -8.09 -0.55 2.59
N GLY A 66 -9.29 -0.64 2.02
CA GLY A 66 -10.23 -1.74 2.28
C GLY A 66 -9.66 -3.12 1.93
N SER A 67 -10.26 -4.16 2.47
CA SER A 67 -9.72 -5.53 2.44
C SER A 67 -9.83 -6.18 1.05
N ALA A 68 -8.82 -6.97 0.69
CA ALA A 68 -8.88 -7.85 -0.46
C ALA A 68 -9.92 -8.96 -0.25
N SER A 69 -10.64 -9.33 -1.31
CA SER A 69 -11.73 -10.31 -1.29
C SER A 69 -11.17 -11.71 -1.00
N ALA A 70 -11.95 -12.50 -0.25
CA ALA A 70 -11.66 -13.90 0.06
C ALA A 70 -11.58 -14.81 -1.18
N SER A 71 -12.04 -14.36 -2.36
CA SER A 71 -11.88 -15.07 -3.64
C SER A 71 -10.46 -15.05 -4.19
N ALA A 72 -9.58 -14.16 -3.67
CA ALA A 72 -8.15 -14.20 -3.94
C ALA A 72 -7.49 -15.22 -3.00
N SER A 73 -7.58 -16.49 -3.37
CA SER A 73 -7.10 -17.65 -2.62
C SER A 73 -5.67 -17.48 -2.08
N ASN A 74 -5.51 -17.78 -0.78
CA ASN A 74 -4.31 -18.25 -0.08
C ASN A 74 -3.08 -17.38 0.23
N ILE A 75 -2.98 -16.09 -0.13
CA ILE A 75 -1.68 -15.39 0.04
C ILE A 75 -1.70 -14.12 0.92
N LEU A 76 -2.84 -13.44 1.10
CA LEU A 76 -2.88 -12.20 1.89
C LEU A 76 -4.12 -12.16 2.80
N ASN A 77 -3.98 -12.67 4.02
CA ASN A 77 -4.98 -12.42 5.06
C ASN A 77 -4.70 -11.04 5.67
N ALA A 78 -5.34 -10.00 5.13
CA ALA A 78 -5.20 -8.62 5.60
C ALA A 78 -5.49 -8.48 7.12
N GLY A 79 -6.33 -9.36 7.67
CA GLY A 79 -6.57 -9.46 9.10
C GLY A 79 -5.31 -9.85 9.87
N GLN A 80 -4.73 -11.01 9.52
CA GLN A 80 -3.50 -11.51 10.15
C GLN A 80 -2.32 -10.57 9.98
N LEU A 81 -2.24 -9.86 8.85
CA LEU A 81 -1.24 -8.81 8.62
C LEU A 81 -1.35 -7.76 9.72
N LEU A 82 -2.53 -7.16 9.88
CA LEU A 82 -2.76 -6.10 10.87
C LEU A 82 -2.49 -6.59 12.30
N ASP A 83 -2.85 -7.83 12.61
CA ASP A 83 -2.59 -8.45 13.91
C ASP A 83 -1.09 -8.64 14.21
N ARG A 84 -0.24 -8.85 13.19
CA ARG A 84 1.22 -8.88 13.39
C ARG A 84 1.75 -7.50 13.77
N PHE A 85 1.31 -6.44 13.10
CA PHE A 85 1.65 -5.07 13.46
C PHE A 85 1.16 -4.71 14.86
N ALA A 86 -0.09 -5.04 15.18
CA ALA A 86 -0.67 -4.79 16.50
C ALA A 86 0.13 -5.49 17.61
N ARG A 87 0.50 -6.77 17.41
CA ARG A 87 1.34 -7.52 18.35
C ARG A 87 2.74 -6.93 18.50
N ALA A 88 3.41 -6.58 17.40
CA ALA A 88 4.76 -6.02 17.44
C ALA A 88 4.84 -4.74 18.28
N PHE A 89 3.81 -3.90 18.25
CA PHE A 89 3.79 -2.62 18.96
C PHE A 89 2.92 -2.61 20.22
N SER A 90 2.32 -3.74 20.63
CA SER A 90 1.30 -3.80 21.70
C SER A 90 0.17 -2.77 21.50
N ALA A 91 -0.25 -2.62 20.25
CA ALA A 91 -1.20 -1.62 19.78
C ALA A 91 -2.60 -2.22 19.56
N SER A 92 -3.64 -1.40 19.51
CA SER A 92 -4.97 -1.84 19.10
C SER A 92 -5.09 -1.92 17.57
N ALA A 93 -5.70 -2.98 17.04
CA ALA A 93 -5.95 -3.15 15.62
C ALA A 93 -7.30 -2.55 15.20
N HIS A 94 -7.32 -1.81 14.09
CA HIS A 94 -8.51 -1.19 13.52
C HIS A 94 -8.64 -1.55 12.03
N HIS A 95 -9.42 -2.58 11.75
CA HIS A 95 -9.70 -3.02 10.38
C HIS A 95 -10.61 -2.02 9.67
N PHE A 96 -10.49 -1.95 8.35
CA PHE A 96 -11.35 -1.12 7.52
C PHE A 96 -12.43 -2.00 6.84
N PRO A 97 -13.70 -1.98 7.30
CA PRO A 97 -14.74 -2.89 6.82
C PRO A 97 -15.34 -2.42 5.47
N ALA A 98 -14.48 -2.27 4.47
CA ALA A 98 -14.83 -1.98 3.08
C ALA A 98 -14.04 -2.91 2.15
N PRO A 99 -14.54 -3.21 0.94
CA PRO A 99 -13.74 -3.88 -0.07
C PRO A 99 -12.53 -3.03 -0.47
N ALA A 100 -11.51 -3.62 -1.08
CA ALA A 100 -10.39 -2.88 -1.65
C ALA A 100 -10.84 -1.82 -2.66
N PHE A 101 -11.85 -2.18 -3.46
CA PHE A 101 -12.39 -1.37 -4.54
C PHE A 101 -13.90 -1.61 -4.66
N PHE A 102 -14.66 -0.58 -5.01
CA PHE A 102 -16.08 -0.70 -5.31
C PHE A 102 -16.32 -0.76 -6.82
N ASP A 103 -17.37 -1.43 -7.25
CA ASP A 103 -17.79 -1.38 -8.67
C ASP A 103 -18.43 -0.02 -9.01
N SER A 104 -19.09 0.60 -8.03
CA SER A 104 -19.78 1.88 -8.20
C SER A 104 -19.28 2.96 -7.25
N ALA A 105 -19.02 4.15 -7.81
CA ALA A 105 -18.71 5.35 -7.04
C ALA A 105 -19.84 5.74 -6.09
N THR A 106 -21.11 5.58 -6.49
CA THR A 106 -22.26 5.93 -5.64
C THR A 106 -22.36 4.99 -4.42
N THR A 107 -22.04 3.70 -4.58
CA THR A 107 -21.97 2.75 -3.47
C THR A 107 -20.85 3.12 -2.51
N ARG A 108 -19.67 3.48 -3.04
CA ARG A 108 -18.56 3.98 -2.22
C ARG A 108 -18.99 5.21 -1.43
N GLU A 109 -19.63 6.17 -2.06
CA GLU A 109 -20.10 7.41 -1.42
C GLU A 109 -21.10 7.16 -0.30
N ALA A 110 -22.08 6.27 -0.54
CA ALA A 110 -23.05 5.85 0.47
C ALA A 110 -22.37 5.19 1.68
N MET A 111 -21.44 4.25 1.43
CA MET A 111 -20.63 3.61 2.48
C MET A 111 -19.81 4.63 3.29
N TRP A 112 -19.31 5.70 2.67
CA TRP A 112 -18.54 6.74 3.36
C TRP A 112 -19.38 7.56 4.36
N GLN A 113 -20.71 7.50 4.28
CA GLN A 113 -21.62 8.13 5.24
C GLN A 113 -21.90 7.27 6.47
N GLU A 114 -21.56 5.97 6.43
CA GLU A 114 -21.82 5.05 7.53
C GLU A 114 -20.93 5.33 8.73
N ARG A 115 -21.52 5.35 9.94
CA ARG A 115 -20.80 5.68 11.19
C ARG A 115 -19.65 4.72 11.48
N SER A 116 -19.79 3.45 11.12
CA SER A 116 -18.73 2.43 11.26
C SER A 116 -17.50 2.78 10.42
N ILE A 117 -17.73 3.17 9.17
CA ILE A 117 -16.71 3.61 8.21
C ILE A 117 -16.08 4.92 8.66
N GLN A 118 -16.90 5.92 9.01
CA GLN A 118 -16.42 7.22 9.47
C GLN A 118 -15.53 7.14 10.71
N ARG A 119 -15.80 6.20 11.62
CA ARG A 119 -14.94 5.95 12.80
C ARG A 119 -13.53 5.52 12.39
N VAL A 120 -13.42 4.55 11.48
CA VAL A 120 -12.11 4.06 11.00
C VAL A 120 -11.39 5.15 10.21
N LEU A 121 -12.10 5.86 9.34
CA LEU A 121 -11.55 7.00 8.60
C LEU A 121 -11.07 8.11 9.55
N GLY A 122 -11.74 8.33 10.69
CA GLY A 122 -11.30 9.26 11.72
C GLY A 122 -9.98 8.85 12.37
N ILE A 123 -9.78 7.56 12.65
CA ILE A 123 -8.49 7.05 13.16
C ILE A 123 -7.42 7.20 12.08
N ARG A 124 -7.73 6.80 10.84
CA ARG A 124 -6.84 6.86 9.69
C ARG A 124 -6.32 8.28 9.39
N ARG A 125 -7.19 9.29 9.47
CA ARG A 125 -6.83 10.71 9.27
C ARG A 125 -5.84 11.23 10.30
N ASN A 126 -5.77 10.62 11.48
CA ASN A 126 -4.84 10.97 12.56
C ASN A 126 -3.60 10.06 12.56
N ALA A 127 -3.27 9.42 11.44
CA ALA A 127 -2.07 8.62 11.33
C ALA A 127 -0.81 9.49 11.48
N ASP A 128 0.10 9.04 12.33
CA ASP A 128 1.44 9.63 12.53
C ASP A 128 2.46 8.98 11.58
N VAL A 129 2.26 7.69 11.31
CA VAL A 129 3.09 6.88 10.44
C VAL A 129 2.23 6.17 9.40
N ALA A 130 2.60 6.23 8.13
CA ALA A 130 2.01 5.42 7.07
C ALA A 130 3.08 4.47 6.49
N LEU A 131 2.77 3.18 6.40
CA LEU A 131 3.60 2.16 5.76
C LEU A 131 2.87 1.58 4.55
N PHE A 132 3.48 1.66 3.38
CA PHE A 132 2.87 1.20 2.14
C PHE A 132 3.92 0.85 1.07
N SER A 133 3.46 0.20 0.01
CA SER A 133 4.17 0.00 -1.25
C SER A 133 3.36 0.62 -2.38
N VAL A 134 3.98 0.79 -3.54
CA VAL A 134 3.29 1.05 -4.81
C VAL A 134 2.95 -0.26 -5.51
N GLY A 135 1.81 -0.26 -6.22
CA GLY A 135 1.52 -1.19 -7.31
C GLY A 135 1.89 -0.55 -8.64
N ALA A 136 2.41 -1.33 -9.58
CA ALA A 136 2.78 -0.88 -10.92
C ALA A 136 1.85 -1.52 -11.95
N LEU A 137 1.45 -0.75 -12.95
CA LEU A 137 0.58 -1.21 -14.04
C LEU A 137 1.36 -1.65 -15.29
N ASP A 138 2.62 -1.25 -15.40
CA ASP A 138 3.53 -1.73 -16.44
C ASP A 138 4.09 -3.08 -16.03
N ASN A 139 3.48 -4.16 -16.52
CA ASN A 139 4.12 -5.43 -16.90
C ASN A 139 3.09 -6.42 -17.45
N ASP A 140 3.56 -7.40 -18.23
CA ASP A 140 2.80 -8.57 -18.74
C ASP A 140 2.15 -9.43 -17.63
N VAL A 141 2.34 -9.09 -16.35
CA VAL A 141 1.74 -9.75 -15.20
C VAL A 141 0.66 -8.85 -14.61
N PRO A 142 -0.59 -9.32 -14.54
CA PRO A 142 -1.66 -8.49 -14.01
C PRO A 142 -1.43 -8.14 -12.52
N ASP A 143 -1.66 -6.87 -12.20
CA ASP A 143 -1.62 -6.32 -10.85
C ASP A 143 -2.56 -7.10 -9.90
N HIS A 144 -2.27 -7.09 -8.59
CA HIS A 144 -3.05 -7.79 -7.58
C HIS A 144 -4.53 -7.39 -7.60
N LEU A 145 -4.85 -6.12 -7.88
CA LEU A 145 -6.24 -5.65 -8.00
C LEU A 145 -6.97 -6.33 -9.16
N TYR A 146 -6.30 -6.51 -10.30
CA TYR A 146 -6.86 -7.26 -11.43
C TYR A 146 -6.97 -8.76 -11.10
N ARG A 147 -5.93 -9.35 -10.52
CA ARG A 147 -5.92 -10.79 -10.17
C ARG A 147 -6.94 -11.17 -9.11
N SER A 148 -7.35 -10.20 -8.27
CA SER A 148 -8.38 -10.39 -7.24
C SER A 148 -9.79 -10.04 -7.74
N GLY A 149 -9.94 -9.67 -9.01
CA GLY A 149 -11.24 -9.43 -9.66
C GLY A 149 -11.85 -8.07 -9.36
N TYR A 150 -11.08 -7.10 -8.84
CA TYR A 150 -11.57 -5.74 -8.57
C TYR A 150 -11.54 -4.82 -9.77
N LEU A 151 -10.71 -5.14 -10.77
CA LEU A 151 -10.61 -4.42 -12.03
C LEU A 151 -10.90 -5.39 -13.16
N ASP A 152 -11.70 -4.96 -14.12
CA ASP A 152 -11.94 -5.72 -15.35
C ASP A 152 -11.08 -5.22 -16.52
N ALA A 153 -11.29 -5.80 -17.71
CA ALA A 153 -10.55 -5.41 -18.91
C ALA A 153 -10.86 -3.97 -19.37
N VAL A 154 -12.06 -3.47 -19.08
CA VAL A 154 -12.47 -2.09 -19.41
C VAL A 154 -11.75 -1.12 -18.47
N ASP A 155 -11.72 -1.42 -17.17
CA ASP A 155 -10.98 -0.67 -16.16
C ASP A 155 -9.49 -0.56 -16.54
N LEU A 156 -8.86 -1.66 -16.99
CA LEU A 156 -7.47 -1.62 -17.46
C LEU A 156 -7.28 -0.72 -18.69
N GLN A 157 -8.25 -0.71 -19.62
CA GLN A 157 -8.19 0.18 -20.77
C GLN A 157 -8.33 1.65 -20.36
N GLU A 158 -9.22 1.96 -19.41
CA GLU A 158 -9.36 3.31 -18.86
C GLU A 158 -8.07 3.76 -18.15
N LEU A 159 -7.47 2.91 -17.32
CA LEU A 159 -6.20 3.20 -16.66
C LEU A 159 -5.07 3.51 -17.66
N ARG A 160 -4.99 2.76 -18.76
CA ARG A 160 -4.02 3.03 -19.83
C ARG A 160 -4.30 4.34 -20.54
N ARG A 161 -5.57 4.63 -20.86
CA ARG A 161 -5.99 5.89 -21.50
C ARG A 161 -5.70 7.11 -20.64
N ASP A 162 -5.87 6.98 -19.32
CA ASP A 162 -5.63 8.04 -18.35
C ASP A 162 -4.13 8.23 -18.02
N GLY A 163 -3.24 7.42 -18.60
CA GLY A 163 -1.80 7.50 -18.38
C GLY A 163 -1.38 7.09 -16.97
N ILE A 164 -2.12 6.16 -16.35
CA ILE A 164 -1.83 5.69 -15.01
C ILE A 164 -0.61 4.78 -15.04
N VAL A 165 0.37 5.06 -14.16
CA VAL A 165 1.62 4.28 -14.05
C VAL A 165 1.65 3.40 -12.81
N GLY A 166 0.75 3.64 -11.85
CA GLY A 166 0.67 2.84 -10.64
C GLY A 166 -0.36 3.34 -9.65
N HIS A 167 -0.32 2.78 -8.44
CA HIS A 167 -1.23 3.14 -7.36
C HIS A 167 -0.60 3.02 -5.96
N ILE A 168 -1.16 3.74 -4.99
CA ILE A 168 -0.87 3.60 -3.56
C ILE A 168 -2.14 3.16 -2.85
N GLY A 169 -2.17 1.94 -2.31
CA GLY A 169 -3.33 1.43 -1.58
C GLY A 169 -4.66 1.61 -2.35
N SER A 170 -4.70 1.25 -3.64
CA SER A 170 -5.82 1.44 -4.59
C SER A 170 -6.12 2.88 -5.06
N VAL A 171 -5.32 3.88 -4.71
CA VAL A 171 -5.39 5.23 -5.31
C VAL A 171 -4.42 5.31 -6.48
N PHE A 172 -4.96 5.42 -7.69
CA PHE A 172 -4.21 5.45 -8.94
C PHE A 172 -3.57 6.82 -9.21
N LEU A 173 -2.40 6.80 -9.86
CA LEU A 173 -1.53 7.93 -10.08
C LEU A 173 -1.01 7.97 -11.53
N ARG A 174 -0.98 9.17 -12.11
CA ARG A 174 -0.25 9.44 -13.36
C ARG A 174 1.24 9.59 -13.11
N ALA A 175 2.03 9.58 -14.18
CA ALA A 175 3.49 9.73 -14.12
C ALA A 175 3.97 11.02 -13.45
N ASP A 176 3.18 12.10 -13.52
CA ASP A 176 3.45 13.38 -12.87
C ASP A 176 3.08 13.40 -11.37
N GLY A 177 2.54 12.30 -10.84
CA GLY A 177 2.09 12.17 -9.46
C GLY A 177 0.66 12.66 -9.20
N THR A 178 -0.07 13.10 -10.24
CA THR A 178 -1.46 13.55 -10.06
C THR A 178 -2.42 12.37 -9.86
N SER A 179 -3.32 12.50 -8.88
CA SER A 179 -4.45 11.59 -8.66
C SER A 179 -5.81 12.18 -9.05
N ASP A 180 -5.85 13.49 -9.29
CA ASP A 180 -7.08 14.26 -9.47
C ASP A 180 -7.66 14.06 -10.87
N GLY A 181 -8.99 14.09 -10.96
CA GLY A 181 -9.72 13.90 -12.21
C GLY A 181 -9.69 12.47 -12.76
N ILE A 182 -9.06 11.51 -12.08
CA ILE A 182 -9.09 10.09 -12.47
C ILE A 182 -10.43 9.50 -12.00
N ALA A 183 -11.33 9.17 -12.94
CA ALA A 183 -12.69 8.74 -12.62
C ALA A 183 -12.73 7.49 -11.73
N ILE A 184 -11.82 6.54 -11.99
CA ILE A 184 -11.73 5.27 -11.28
C ILE A 184 -11.37 5.46 -9.79
N ASN A 185 -10.67 6.53 -9.42
CA ASN A 185 -10.35 6.83 -8.01
C ASN A 185 -11.59 7.12 -7.15
N ARG A 186 -12.74 7.45 -7.75
CA ARG A 186 -14.00 7.60 -7.00
C ARG A 186 -14.50 6.29 -6.41
N ARG A 187 -14.12 5.16 -7.00
CA ARG A 187 -14.40 3.78 -6.53
C ARG A 187 -13.40 3.27 -5.49
N SER A 188 -12.27 3.96 -5.33
CA SER A 188 -11.18 3.57 -4.45
C SER A 188 -11.52 3.71 -2.97
N THR A 189 -10.98 2.81 -2.15
CA THR A 189 -11.05 2.91 -0.68
C THR A 189 -9.79 3.42 -0.02
N GLY A 190 -8.72 3.60 -0.80
CA GLY A 190 -7.44 4.05 -0.28
C GLY A 190 -7.50 5.41 0.42
N MET A 191 -6.43 5.69 1.15
CA MET A 191 -6.20 7.02 1.71
C MET A 191 -5.94 8.01 0.55
N PRO A 192 -6.75 9.07 0.38
CA PRO A 192 -6.48 10.09 -0.62
C PRO A 192 -5.07 10.67 -0.46
N LEU A 193 -4.40 11.03 -1.56
CA LEU A 193 -3.06 11.59 -1.49
C LEU A 193 -2.95 12.85 -0.62
N SER A 194 -4.00 13.67 -0.59
CA SER A 194 -4.06 14.84 0.28
C SER A 194 -4.00 14.49 1.77
N GLU A 195 -4.69 13.42 2.19
CA GLU A 195 -4.63 12.88 3.55
C GLU A 195 -3.27 12.24 3.81
N LEU A 196 -2.76 11.43 2.87
CA LEU A 196 -1.45 10.80 3.00
C LEU A 196 -0.33 11.84 3.20
N ARG A 197 -0.35 12.95 2.46
CA ARG A 197 0.62 14.05 2.61
C ARG A 197 0.58 14.76 3.96
N SER A 198 -0.48 14.63 4.75
CA SER A 198 -0.53 15.18 6.11
C SER A 198 0.12 14.26 7.15
N VAL A 199 0.30 12.97 6.85
CA VAL A 199 0.92 12.00 7.78
C VAL A 199 2.41 12.30 7.91
N ARG A 200 2.91 12.59 9.10
CA ARG A 200 4.30 13.07 9.30
C ARG A 200 5.37 12.14 8.71
N THR A 201 5.27 10.84 8.98
CA THR A 201 6.23 9.83 8.52
C THR A 201 5.56 8.89 7.53
N ARG A 202 6.04 8.84 6.29
CA ARG A 202 5.46 8.07 5.19
C ARG A 202 6.53 7.18 4.59
N ILE A 203 6.51 5.91 4.99
CA ILE A 203 7.48 4.89 4.62
C ILE A 203 6.97 4.16 3.37
N LEU A 204 7.58 4.47 2.22
CA LEU A 204 7.38 3.76 0.97
C LEU A 204 8.44 2.66 0.86
N VAL A 205 7.97 1.43 0.73
CA VAL A 205 8.80 0.24 0.53
C VAL A 205 8.59 -0.29 -0.87
N ALA A 206 9.65 -0.44 -1.66
CA ALA A 206 9.57 -1.04 -2.98
C ALA A 206 10.81 -1.87 -3.30
N SER A 207 10.62 -2.92 -4.11
CA SER A 207 11.70 -3.71 -4.65
C SER A 207 11.34 -4.20 -6.04
N GLY A 208 12.34 -4.23 -6.92
CA GLY A 208 12.24 -4.55 -8.35
C GLY A 208 12.12 -3.31 -9.25
N PRO A 209 12.89 -3.27 -10.37
CA PRO A 209 12.86 -2.14 -11.33
C PRO A 209 11.50 -1.98 -12.03
N ALA A 210 10.68 -3.03 -12.06
CA ALA A 210 9.28 -2.99 -12.49
C ALA A 210 8.44 -1.90 -11.79
N LYS A 211 8.82 -1.48 -10.57
CA LYS A 211 8.08 -0.48 -9.81
C LYS A 211 8.56 0.95 -10.05
N THR A 212 9.61 1.17 -10.85
CA THR A 212 10.29 2.47 -11.00
C THR A 212 9.33 3.60 -11.36
N ALA A 213 8.50 3.43 -12.39
CA ALA A 213 7.55 4.47 -12.81
C ALA A 213 6.53 4.81 -11.71
N ALA A 214 6.01 3.80 -11.00
CA ALA A 214 5.06 3.98 -9.91
C ALA A 214 5.70 4.63 -8.67
N VAL A 215 6.95 4.27 -8.34
CA VAL A 215 7.72 4.91 -7.27
C VAL A 215 7.97 6.37 -7.61
N LEU A 216 8.41 6.68 -8.84
CA LEU A 216 8.65 8.04 -9.28
C LEU A 216 7.39 8.92 -9.23
N ALA A 217 6.24 8.37 -9.67
CA ALA A 217 4.95 9.04 -9.52
C ALA A 217 4.59 9.30 -8.04
N ALA A 218 4.80 8.33 -7.16
CA ALA A 218 4.58 8.50 -5.72
C ALA A 218 5.50 9.58 -5.11
N LEU A 219 6.76 9.66 -5.54
CA LEU A 219 7.70 10.69 -5.10
C LEU A 219 7.28 12.09 -5.60
N ARG A 220 6.92 12.21 -6.89
CA ARG A 220 6.38 13.45 -7.47
C ARG A 220 5.09 13.90 -6.79
N ALA A 221 4.26 12.96 -6.36
CA ALA A 221 3.04 13.21 -5.59
C ALA A 221 3.30 13.72 -4.14
N GLY A 222 4.56 13.68 -3.67
CA GLY A 222 4.93 13.98 -2.29
C GLY A 222 4.46 12.90 -1.30
N ALA A 223 4.26 11.67 -1.76
CA ALA A 223 3.63 10.62 -0.96
C ALA A 223 4.58 10.01 0.10
N ALA A 224 5.90 10.09 -0.09
CA ALA A 224 6.88 9.46 0.79
C ALA A 224 7.80 10.49 1.46
N THR A 225 8.19 10.24 2.70
CA THR A 225 9.33 10.91 3.39
C THR A 225 10.51 9.98 3.56
N ASP A 226 10.23 8.69 3.61
CA ASP A 226 11.17 7.64 3.88
C ASP A 226 11.02 6.62 2.76
N LEU A 227 12.11 6.36 2.06
CA LEU A 227 12.13 5.47 0.91
C LEU A 227 13.06 4.29 1.22
N VAL A 228 12.51 3.07 1.18
CA VAL A 228 13.27 1.84 1.42
C VAL A 228 13.22 0.99 0.16
N LEU A 229 14.39 0.82 -0.46
CA LEU A 229 14.58 0.19 -1.77
C LEU A 229 15.76 -0.78 -1.76
N ASP A 230 15.76 -1.72 -2.70
CA ASP A 230 16.99 -2.41 -3.09
C ASP A 230 17.83 -1.56 -4.05
N GLU A 231 19.10 -1.90 -4.17
CA GLU A 231 20.08 -1.18 -4.99
C GLU A 231 19.68 -1.11 -6.47
N ILE A 232 19.11 -2.16 -7.04
CA ILE A 232 18.71 -2.20 -8.46
C ILE A 232 17.56 -1.23 -8.71
N THR A 233 16.57 -1.22 -7.82
CA THR A 233 15.45 -0.27 -7.91
C THR A 233 15.91 1.17 -7.67
N ALA A 234 16.86 1.39 -6.77
CA ALA A 234 17.45 2.71 -6.52
C ALA A 234 18.21 3.21 -7.75
N GLN A 235 19.03 2.37 -8.38
CA GLN A 235 19.76 2.72 -9.60
C GLN A 235 18.78 3.04 -10.75
N ALA A 236 17.76 2.20 -10.95
CA ALA A 236 16.74 2.45 -11.97
C ALA A 236 15.99 3.78 -11.77
N LEU A 237 15.81 4.23 -10.52
CA LEU A 237 15.22 5.54 -10.23
C LEU A 237 16.16 6.71 -10.52
N LEU A 238 17.47 6.53 -10.37
CA LEU A 238 18.47 7.55 -10.69
C LEU A 238 18.63 7.75 -12.20
N ASP A 239 18.39 6.69 -12.97
CA ASP A 239 18.52 6.70 -14.43
C ASP A 239 17.24 7.17 -15.16
N ALA A 240 16.14 7.42 -14.43
CA ALA A 240 14.79 7.71 -14.96
C ALA A 240 14.44 9.20 -15.10
#